data_AF-A0A178EBS6-F1
#
_entry.id   AF-A0A178EBS6-F1
#
_cell.length_a   1.000
_cell.length_b   1.000
_cell.length_c   1.000
_cell.angle_alpha   90.00
_cell.angle_beta   90.00
_cell.angle_gamma   90.00
#
_symmetry.space_group_name_H-M   'P 1'
#
loop_
_entity.id
_entity.type
_entity.pdbx_description
1 polymer ?
#
loop_
_entity_poly.entity_id
_entity_poly.type
_entity_poly.pdbx_seq_one_letter_code
_entity_poly.pdbx_strand_id
1 'polypeptide(L)'
;MADHQQQHDEDLVLSFFPDPPPFYKHFTPENLERLKDIEQQAPDAGDDKGALPPKLSAEQILALPTELRYLIPPEPPADDEEFHVFGEATKAKGTDTFLKNMQFISTRVAEEGVLQAWKYEQLYPTSSSQAQLATGTLSTPPSSVDRQAYLFRFLRSILLSYMSLLGIVALNPVSPAKDDKTADILTLVTNMHALINEYRPHQARETLIAKMEEQVQRKRGEVEGVRKISERVREVLRGFGAEAPGEEGGKQGERDGKSEVGRASEEDKRRMGQRRMWRAMDELLG
;
A
#
# COMPACT_ATOMS: atom_id res chain seq x y z
N MET A 1 18.81 61.57 -23.19
CA MET A 1 17.88 60.73 -23.96
C MET A 1 17.57 59.53 -23.08
N ALA A 2 16.28 59.22 -22.92
CA ALA A 2 15.76 58.33 -21.90
C ALA A 2 16.19 56.87 -22.14
N ASP A 3 16.81 56.25 -21.13
CA ASP A 3 16.98 54.81 -21.06
C ASP A 3 15.62 54.18 -20.76
N HIS A 4 15.06 53.48 -21.75
CA HIS A 4 13.87 52.66 -21.58
C HIS A 4 14.25 51.40 -20.79
N GLN A 5 13.88 51.41 -19.52
CA GLN A 5 13.73 50.21 -18.71
C GLN A 5 12.63 49.36 -19.37
N GLN A 6 13.03 48.36 -20.16
CA GLN A 6 12.13 47.31 -20.63
C GLN A 6 11.71 46.50 -19.41
N GLN A 7 10.57 46.89 -18.82
CA GLN A 7 9.75 45.97 -18.06
C GLN A 7 9.36 44.87 -19.04
N HIS A 8 10.01 43.71 -18.89
CA HIS A 8 9.56 42.47 -19.51
C HIS A 8 8.25 42.13 -18.79
N ASP A 9 7.14 42.67 -19.30
CA ASP A 9 5.82 42.10 -19.05
C ASP A 9 5.88 40.70 -19.68
N GLU A 10 6.17 39.71 -18.84
CA GLU A 10 6.01 38.31 -19.21
C GLU A 10 4.55 38.12 -19.57
N ASP A 11 4.29 37.94 -20.87
CA ASP A 11 2.98 37.57 -21.40
C ASP A 11 2.42 36.44 -20.54
N LEU A 12 1.42 36.77 -19.71
CA LEU A 12 0.63 35.83 -18.92
C LEU A 12 -0.08 34.89 -19.89
N VAL A 13 0.63 33.86 -20.34
CA VAL A 13 0.04 32.66 -20.92
C VAL A 13 -0.76 32.06 -19.78
N LEU A 14 -2.06 32.38 -19.72
CA LEU A 14 -3.03 31.82 -18.78
C LEU A 14 -3.16 30.32 -19.08
N SER A 15 -2.19 29.54 -18.61
CA SER A 15 -2.31 28.11 -18.49
C SER A 15 -3.46 27.81 -17.52
N PHE A 16 -4.28 26.81 -17.85
CA PHE A 16 -5.36 26.36 -16.98
C PHE A 16 -4.84 25.78 -15.66
N PHE A 17 -3.57 25.41 -15.62
CA PHE A 17 -2.90 24.84 -14.46
C PHE A 17 -2.00 25.89 -13.81
N PRO A 18 -2.00 25.99 -12.47
CA PRO A 18 -1.10 26.89 -11.78
C PRO A 18 0.35 26.51 -12.08
N ASP A 19 1.22 27.52 -12.16
CA ASP A 19 2.66 27.28 -12.24
C ASP A 19 3.14 26.46 -11.03
N PRO A 20 4.17 25.61 -11.21
CA PRO A 20 4.71 24.84 -10.12
C PRO A 20 5.20 25.74 -8.98
N PRO A 21 5.15 25.28 -7.72
CA PRO A 21 5.57 26.08 -6.57
C PRO A 21 7.01 26.60 -6.71
N PRO A 22 7.29 27.88 -6.41
CA PRO A 22 8.55 28.54 -6.78
C PRO A 22 9.82 27.88 -6.20
N PHE A 23 9.68 27.06 -5.15
CA PHE A 23 10.79 26.37 -4.52
C PHE A 23 11.50 25.36 -5.43
N TYR A 24 10.87 24.90 -6.54
CA TYR A 24 11.49 23.97 -7.47
C TYR A 24 12.80 24.51 -8.07
N LYS A 25 12.93 25.85 -8.17
CA LYS A 25 14.12 26.52 -8.72
C LYS A 25 15.38 26.29 -7.88
N HIS A 26 15.23 25.99 -6.59
CA HIS A 26 16.36 25.79 -5.69
C HIS A 26 16.92 24.36 -5.71
N PHE A 27 16.26 23.42 -6.41
CA PHE A 27 16.70 22.03 -6.61
C PHE A 27 17.82 21.93 -7.67
N THR A 28 18.93 22.63 -7.45
CA THR A 28 20.13 22.57 -8.28
C THR A 28 21.12 21.51 -7.75
N PRO A 29 21.98 20.93 -8.62
CA PRO A 29 22.98 19.96 -8.17
C PRO A 29 23.93 20.53 -7.11
N GLU A 30 24.32 21.81 -7.25
CA GLU A 30 25.18 22.50 -6.30
C GLU A 30 24.53 22.65 -4.91
N ASN A 31 23.25 22.99 -4.85
CA ASN A 31 22.54 23.13 -3.58
C ASN A 31 22.33 21.77 -2.89
N LEU A 32 22.13 20.70 -3.67
CA LEU A 32 22.04 19.34 -3.15
C LEU A 32 23.37 18.85 -2.57
N GLU A 33 24.50 19.20 -3.20
CA GLU A 33 25.83 18.89 -2.66
C GLU A 33 26.09 19.64 -1.35
N ARG A 34 25.81 20.95 -1.32
CA ARG A 34 25.93 21.75 -0.09
C ARG A 34 25.08 21.22 1.06
N LEU A 35 23.84 20.80 0.77
CA LEU A 35 22.97 20.20 1.79
C LEU A 35 23.55 18.89 2.33
N LYS A 36 24.10 18.03 1.46
CA LYS A 36 24.77 16.79 1.89
C LYS A 36 25.98 17.04 2.78
N ASP A 37 26.79 18.05 2.45
CA ASP A 37 27.97 18.39 3.25
C ASP A 37 27.58 18.89 4.66
N ILE A 38 26.51 19.70 4.73
CA ILE A 38 25.96 20.21 5.99
C ILE A 38 25.35 19.07 6.82
N GLU A 39 24.60 18.17 6.19
CA GLU A 39 24.05 16.98 6.85
C GLU A 39 25.15 16.06 7.40
N GLN A 40 26.30 15.95 6.71
CA GLN A 40 27.43 15.14 7.18
C GLN A 40 28.21 15.80 8.32
N GLN A 41 28.20 17.12 8.39
CA GLN A 41 28.85 17.90 9.46
C GLN A 41 27.98 18.01 10.72
N ALA A 42 26.67 17.79 10.59
CA ALA A 42 25.75 17.78 11.72
C ALA A 42 25.93 16.51 12.57
N PRO A 43 25.93 16.61 13.90
CA PRO A 43 25.91 15.44 14.77
C PRO A 43 24.61 14.67 14.59
N ASP A 44 24.67 13.34 14.50
CA ASP A 44 23.49 12.46 14.36
C ASP A 44 22.41 12.83 15.39
N ALA A 45 21.32 13.43 14.92
CA ALA A 45 20.07 13.50 15.68
C ALA A 45 19.52 12.07 15.74
N GLY A 46 19.33 11.57 16.96
CA GLY A 46 19.10 10.16 17.27
C GLY A 46 18.04 9.44 16.44
N ASP A 47 18.29 8.14 16.29
CA ASP A 47 17.50 7.09 15.65
C ASP A 47 16.06 7.02 16.21
N ASP A 48 15.14 7.85 15.70
CA ASP A 48 13.70 7.64 15.90
C ASP A 48 13.06 7.09 14.61
N LYS A 49 12.71 5.81 14.69
CA LYS A 49 12.27 4.99 13.55
C LYS A 49 10.80 5.23 13.25
N GLY A 50 10.51 6.13 12.31
CA GLY A 50 9.21 6.15 11.63
C GLY A 50 8.87 7.52 11.05
N ALA A 51 9.01 7.65 9.73
CA ALA A 51 8.98 8.89 8.93
C ALA A 51 10.28 9.68 9.07
N LEU A 52 11.01 9.91 7.97
CA LEU A 52 12.31 10.59 7.97
C LEU A 52 12.18 11.95 8.69
N PRO A 53 12.69 12.14 9.92
CA PRO A 53 12.83 13.48 10.46
C PRO A 53 13.99 14.16 9.71
N PRO A 54 14.03 15.50 9.65
CA PRO A 54 15.23 16.16 9.18
C PRO A 54 16.39 15.78 10.11
N LYS A 55 17.54 15.39 9.53
CA LYS A 55 18.78 15.10 10.30
C LYS A 55 19.27 16.32 11.09
N LEU A 56 18.77 17.51 10.74
CA LEU A 56 19.09 18.79 11.32
C LEU A 56 17.99 19.20 12.30
N SER A 57 18.37 19.78 13.45
CA SER A 57 17.39 20.33 14.39
C SER A 57 16.65 21.53 13.79
N ALA A 58 15.44 21.84 14.26
CA ALA A 58 14.65 22.99 13.79
C ALA A 58 15.43 24.32 13.82
N GLU A 59 16.29 24.50 14.83
CA GLU A 59 17.15 25.68 14.96
C GLU A 59 18.22 25.75 13.87
N GLN A 60 18.82 24.60 13.51
CA GLN A 60 19.80 24.50 12.43
C GLN A 60 19.14 24.75 11.06
N ILE A 61 17.92 24.25 10.86
CA ILE A 61 17.15 24.47 9.63
C ILE A 61 16.81 25.95 9.44
N LEU A 62 16.47 26.66 10.51
CA LEU A 62 16.18 28.10 10.45
C LEU A 62 17.43 28.96 10.22
N ALA A 63 18.61 28.46 10.59
CA ALA A 63 19.88 29.13 10.35
C ALA A 63 20.39 28.98 8.90
N LEU A 64 19.83 28.03 8.13
CA LEU A 64 20.21 27.81 6.75
C LEU A 64 19.70 28.93 5.82
N PRO A 65 20.43 29.23 4.74
CA PRO A 65 19.90 30.02 3.63
C PRO A 65 18.56 29.46 3.13
N THR A 66 17.65 30.35 2.75
CA THR A 66 16.28 29.99 2.29
C THR A 66 16.29 28.91 1.21
N GLU A 67 17.29 28.96 0.32
CA GLU A 67 17.42 28.04 -0.81
C GLU A 67 17.66 26.59 -0.39
N LEU A 68 18.38 26.40 0.72
CA LEU A 68 18.66 25.07 1.28
C LEU A 68 17.52 24.60 2.17
N ARG A 69 16.79 25.53 2.81
CA ARG A 69 15.61 25.19 3.63
C ARG A 69 14.50 24.54 2.81
N TYR A 70 14.30 24.97 1.57
CA TYR A 70 13.29 24.40 0.66
C TYR A 70 13.58 22.97 0.21
N LEU A 71 14.83 22.51 0.33
CA LEU A 71 15.22 21.14 -0.01
C LEU A 71 14.91 20.14 1.11
N ILE A 72 14.65 20.65 2.32
CA ILE A 72 14.31 19.84 3.49
C ILE A 72 12.78 19.70 3.53
N PRO A 73 12.25 18.46 3.56
CA PRO A 73 10.81 18.26 3.73
C PRO A 73 10.31 18.94 5.01
N PRO A 74 9.13 19.60 4.99
CA PRO A 74 8.56 20.19 6.19
C PRO A 74 8.18 19.10 7.20
N GLU A 75 8.12 19.47 8.48
CA GLU A 75 7.60 18.59 9.52
C GLU A 75 6.13 18.24 9.23
N PRO A 76 5.71 16.99 9.48
CA PRO A 76 4.31 16.62 9.33
C PRO A 76 3.44 17.46 10.29
N PRO A 77 2.20 17.82 9.88
CA PRO A 77 1.27 18.54 10.76
C PRO A 77 1.07 17.82 12.09
N ALA A 78 0.87 18.57 13.17
CA ALA A 78 0.62 17.97 14.47
C ALA A 78 -0.70 17.17 14.46
N ASP A 79 -0.81 16.19 15.36
CA ASP A 79 -1.93 15.24 15.40
C ASP A 79 -3.34 15.89 15.38
N ASP A 80 -3.46 17.04 16.04
CA ASP A 80 -4.71 17.78 16.24
C ASP A 80 -4.88 18.94 15.25
N GLU A 81 -3.87 19.20 14.41
CA GLU A 81 -3.84 20.28 13.42
C GLU A 81 -4.71 19.93 12.20
N GLU A 82 -5.44 20.91 11.69
CA GLU A 82 -6.32 20.75 10.54
C GLU A 82 -5.57 21.06 9.25
N PHE A 83 -5.53 20.10 8.34
CA PHE A 83 -4.97 20.26 7.00
C PHE A 83 -6.00 19.85 5.94
N HIS A 84 -5.90 20.47 4.76
CA HIS A 84 -6.87 20.25 3.70
C HIS A 84 -6.39 19.16 2.74
N VAL A 85 -7.23 18.15 2.53
CA VAL A 85 -7.01 17.10 1.53
C VAL A 85 -8.17 17.17 0.54
N PHE A 86 -7.86 17.45 -0.73
CA PHE A 86 -8.87 17.64 -1.79
C PHE A 86 -9.96 18.68 -1.46
N GLY A 87 -9.62 19.68 -0.64
CA GLY A 87 -10.55 20.73 -0.21
C GLY A 87 -11.32 20.41 1.07
N GLU A 88 -11.16 19.22 1.67
CA GLU A 88 -11.76 18.86 2.94
C GLU A 88 -10.79 19.03 4.11
N ALA A 89 -11.23 19.69 5.18
CA ALA A 89 -10.45 19.82 6.41
C ALA A 89 -10.39 18.47 7.14
N THR A 90 -9.19 17.93 7.26
CA THR A 90 -8.85 16.63 7.86
C THR A 90 -7.83 16.80 8.98
N LYS A 91 -7.76 15.83 9.90
CA LYS A 91 -6.80 15.77 11.01
C LYS A 91 -6.02 14.47 10.92
N ALA A 92 -4.79 14.44 11.42
CA ALA A 92 -3.96 13.24 11.35
C ALA A 92 -4.55 12.07 12.19
N LYS A 93 -5.18 12.37 13.34
CA LYS A 93 -5.94 11.38 14.14
C LYS A 93 -7.25 10.89 13.48
N GLY A 94 -7.62 11.46 12.34
CA GLY A 94 -8.88 11.20 11.64
C GLY A 94 -10.00 12.13 12.10
N THR A 95 -10.90 12.42 11.16
CA THR A 95 -12.13 13.18 11.42
C THR A 95 -13.32 12.24 11.40
N ASP A 96 -14.38 12.57 12.14
CA ASP A 96 -15.67 11.88 12.00
C ASP A 96 -16.35 12.29 10.68
N THR A 97 -15.83 11.75 9.59
CA THR A 97 -16.32 11.99 8.23
C THR A 97 -17.72 11.40 8.06
N PHE A 98 -18.04 10.32 8.79
CA PHE A 98 -19.35 9.67 8.67
C PHE A 98 -20.47 10.57 9.18
N LEU A 99 -20.37 11.13 10.40
CA LEU A 99 -21.41 12.03 10.91
C LEU A 99 -21.54 13.31 10.08
N LYS A 100 -20.41 13.87 9.61
CA LYS A 100 -20.45 15.02 8.68
C LYS A 100 -21.21 14.69 7.39
N ASN A 101 -20.96 13.51 6.81
CA ASN A 101 -21.68 13.05 5.63
C ASN A 101 -23.18 12.84 5.92
N MET A 102 -23.54 12.33 7.10
CA MET A 102 -24.94 12.16 7.47
C MET A 102 -25.66 13.48 7.66
N GLN A 103 -25.00 14.49 8.23
CA GLN A 103 -25.52 15.84 8.30
C GLN A 103 -25.70 16.43 6.90
N PHE A 104 -24.69 16.30 6.03
CA PHE A 104 -24.80 16.74 4.64
C PHE A 104 -26.00 16.10 3.92
N ILE A 105 -26.18 14.78 4.04
CA ILE A 105 -27.34 14.07 3.45
C ILE A 105 -28.65 14.62 4.03
N SER A 106 -28.74 14.81 5.35
CA SER A 106 -29.95 15.36 5.98
C SER A 106 -30.33 16.74 5.44
N THR A 107 -29.34 17.62 5.22
CA THR A 107 -29.57 18.95 4.64
C THR A 107 -30.01 18.84 3.18
N ARG A 108 -29.34 18.01 2.37
CA ARG A 108 -29.68 17.84 0.94
C ARG A 108 -31.08 17.27 0.73
N VAL A 109 -31.44 16.25 1.49
CA VAL A 109 -32.76 15.61 1.38
C VAL A 109 -33.88 16.58 1.82
N ALA A 110 -33.60 17.47 2.77
CA ALA A 110 -34.51 18.55 3.16
C ALA A 110 -34.63 19.65 2.09
N GLU A 111 -33.52 20.06 1.47
CA GLU A 111 -33.49 21.06 0.39
C GLU A 111 -34.27 20.60 -0.86
N GLU A 112 -34.13 19.33 -1.23
CA GLU A 112 -34.84 18.74 -2.38
C GLU A 112 -36.34 18.53 -2.09
N GLY A 113 -36.78 18.75 -0.86
CA GLY A 113 -38.17 18.55 -0.45
C GLY A 113 -38.60 17.08 -0.40
N VAL A 114 -37.65 16.15 -0.40
CA VAL A 114 -37.91 14.70 -0.39
C VAL A 114 -38.25 14.23 1.01
N LEU A 115 -37.50 14.64 2.04
CA LEU A 115 -37.82 14.41 3.47
C LEU A 115 -37.47 15.65 4.29
N GLN A 116 -38.44 16.23 5.00
CA GLN A 116 -38.25 17.50 5.70
C GLN A 116 -37.53 17.41 7.07
N ALA A 117 -37.45 16.21 7.67
CA ALA A 117 -36.97 16.06 9.05
C ALA A 117 -36.13 14.80 9.28
N TRP A 118 -35.51 14.24 8.22
CA TRP A 118 -34.71 13.04 8.39
C TRP A 118 -33.41 13.35 9.15
N LYS A 119 -33.17 12.64 10.25
CA LYS A 119 -31.95 12.69 11.04
C LYS A 119 -31.42 11.27 11.21
N TYR A 120 -30.11 11.13 11.11
CA TYR A 120 -29.47 9.84 11.35
C TYR A 120 -29.68 9.37 12.80
N GLU A 121 -30.20 8.16 12.94
CA GLU A 121 -30.35 7.43 14.21
C GLU A 121 -29.59 6.10 14.10
N GLN A 122 -28.76 5.81 15.09
CA GLN A 122 -28.02 4.54 15.13
C GLN A 122 -28.90 3.43 15.73
N LEU A 123 -29.12 2.35 14.97
CA LEU A 123 -30.04 1.25 15.30
C LEU A 123 -29.35 -0.05 15.77
N TYR A 124 -28.05 0.03 16.07
CA TYR A 124 -27.23 -1.10 16.51
C TYR A 124 -26.34 -0.69 17.69
N PRO A 125 -25.93 -1.62 18.56
CA PRO A 125 -25.14 -1.29 19.74
C PRO A 125 -23.78 -0.73 19.31
N THR A 126 -23.38 0.37 19.95
CA THR A 126 -22.11 1.04 19.71
C THR A 126 -20.94 0.08 19.99
N SER A 127 -19.96 0.03 19.09
CA SER A 127 -18.72 -0.69 19.34
C SER A 127 -18.00 -0.11 20.56
N SER A 128 -17.40 -0.98 21.37
CA SER A 128 -16.87 -0.70 22.72
C SER A 128 -15.96 0.55 22.83
N SER A 129 -15.33 0.98 21.73
CA SER A 129 -14.46 2.16 21.69
C SER A 129 -15.19 3.48 21.99
N GLN A 130 -16.46 3.63 21.60
CA GLN A 130 -17.26 4.82 21.94
C GLN A 130 -18.05 4.64 23.26
N ALA A 131 -18.43 3.41 23.61
CA ALA A 131 -19.08 3.12 24.90
C ALA A 131 -18.15 3.31 26.11
N GLN A 132 -16.83 3.09 25.93
CA GLN A 132 -15.83 3.33 26.98
C GLN A 132 -15.73 4.79 27.41
N LEU A 133 -16.01 5.76 26.53
CA LEU A 133 -16.08 7.19 26.90
C LEU A 133 -17.36 7.55 27.65
N ALA A 134 -18.45 6.80 27.47
CA ALA A 134 -19.76 7.18 27.97
C ALA A 134 -20.08 6.63 29.37
N THR A 135 -19.56 5.46 29.75
CA THR A 135 -20.07 4.79 30.98
C THR A 135 -19.03 4.22 31.94
N GLY A 136 -17.73 4.29 31.68
CA GLY A 136 -16.68 3.91 32.65
C GLY A 136 -16.78 2.47 33.20
N THR A 137 -17.60 1.61 32.60
CA THR A 137 -17.83 0.24 33.03
C THR A 137 -17.20 -0.73 32.04
N LEU A 138 -16.22 -1.49 32.53
CA LEU A 138 -15.64 -2.62 31.81
C LEU A 138 -16.66 -3.75 31.79
N SER A 139 -17.42 -3.91 30.70
CA SER A 139 -18.02 -5.21 30.42
C SER A 139 -18.27 -5.43 28.94
N THR A 140 -17.89 -6.63 28.51
CA THR A 140 -18.03 -7.26 27.18
C THR A 140 -16.83 -7.10 26.24
N PRO A 141 -16.20 -8.20 25.79
CA PRO A 141 -15.15 -8.16 24.79
C PRO A 141 -15.66 -7.58 23.45
N PRO A 142 -14.79 -6.91 22.66
CA PRO A 142 -15.12 -6.21 21.40
C PRO A 142 -15.61 -7.12 20.25
N SER A 143 -15.69 -8.43 20.48
CA SER A 143 -15.88 -9.46 19.47
C SER A 143 -17.30 -10.00 19.33
N SER A 144 -18.26 -9.65 20.19
CA SER A 144 -19.57 -10.33 20.21
C SER A 144 -20.77 -9.51 19.73
N VAL A 145 -20.58 -8.33 19.13
CA VAL A 145 -21.66 -7.80 18.29
C VAL A 145 -21.75 -8.72 17.08
N ASP A 146 -22.82 -9.50 17.00
CA ASP A 146 -23.18 -10.29 15.81
C ASP A 146 -23.61 -9.33 14.69
N ARG A 147 -22.61 -8.63 14.14
CA ARG A 147 -22.76 -7.63 13.07
C ARG A 147 -23.44 -8.25 11.86
N GLN A 148 -23.18 -9.54 11.60
CA GLN A 148 -23.80 -10.31 10.53
C GLN A 148 -25.31 -10.47 10.77
N ALA A 149 -25.74 -10.82 11.99
CA ALA A 149 -27.16 -10.86 12.32
C ALA A 149 -27.84 -9.50 12.17
N TYR A 150 -27.21 -8.40 12.61
CA TYR A 150 -27.74 -7.05 12.40
C TYR A 150 -27.85 -6.70 10.91
N LEU A 151 -26.84 -7.05 10.11
CA LEU A 151 -26.85 -6.85 8.66
C LEU A 151 -28.03 -7.58 8.00
N PHE A 152 -28.24 -8.85 8.35
CA PHE A 152 -29.38 -9.62 7.84
C PHE A 152 -30.72 -9.11 8.38
N ARG A 153 -30.77 -8.61 9.61
CA ARG A 153 -31.99 -7.99 10.18
C ARG A 153 -32.34 -6.70 9.44
N PHE A 154 -31.36 -5.84 9.17
CA PHE A 154 -31.55 -4.64 8.36
C PHE A 154 -31.96 -4.99 6.94
N LEU A 155 -31.32 -5.96 6.28
CA LEU A 155 -31.70 -6.41 4.94
C LEU A 155 -33.17 -6.85 4.89
N ARG A 156 -33.60 -7.71 5.81
CA ARG A 156 -35.01 -8.17 5.89
C ARG A 156 -35.96 -6.98 6.15
N SER A 157 -35.60 -6.07 7.04
CA SER A 157 -36.39 -4.88 7.35
C SER A 157 -36.49 -3.90 6.16
N ILE A 158 -35.41 -3.74 5.39
CA ILE A 158 -35.38 -2.92 4.18
C ILE A 158 -36.33 -3.51 3.13
N LEU A 159 -36.27 -4.84 2.91
CA LEU A 159 -37.15 -5.53 1.98
C LEU A 159 -38.63 -5.39 2.37
N LEU A 160 -38.97 -5.58 3.65
CA LEU A 160 -40.33 -5.41 4.14
C LEU A 160 -40.80 -3.96 4.02
N SER A 161 -39.95 -2.99 4.35
CA SER A 161 -40.27 -1.58 4.20
C SER A 161 -40.49 -1.20 2.74
N TYR A 162 -39.64 -1.69 1.83
CA TYR A 162 -39.79 -1.50 0.38
C TYR A 162 -41.10 -2.11 -0.16
N MET A 163 -41.48 -3.31 0.29
CA MET A 163 -42.77 -3.90 -0.07
C MET A 163 -43.95 -3.08 0.43
N SER A 164 -43.87 -2.53 1.63
CA SER A 164 -44.90 -1.63 2.17
C SER A 164 -44.98 -0.31 1.40
N LEU A 165 -43.83 0.25 1.02
CA LEU A 165 -43.72 1.46 0.20
C LEU A 165 -44.36 1.22 -1.17
N LEU A 166 -44.05 0.10 -1.83
CA LEU A 166 -44.65 -0.26 -3.12
C LEU A 166 -46.17 -0.38 -3.01
N GLY A 167 -46.67 -1.01 -1.94
CA GLY A 167 -48.11 -1.09 -1.66
C GLY A 167 -48.76 0.28 -1.47
N ILE A 168 -48.12 1.18 -0.72
CA ILE A 168 -48.60 2.56 -0.50
C ILE A 168 -48.63 3.33 -1.81
N VAL A 169 -47.55 3.29 -2.59
CA VAL A 169 -47.45 4.02 -3.86
C VAL A 169 -48.44 3.50 -4.89
N ALA A 170 -48.70 2.19 -4.92
CA ALA A 170 -49.67 1.58 -5.82
C ALA A 170 -51.12 1.98 -5.48
N LEU A 171 -51.43 2.18 -4.19
CA LEU A 171 -52.77 2.59 -3.75
C LEU A 171 -52.95 4.11 -3.81
N ASN A 172 -52.01 4.87 -3.25
CA ASN A 172 -52.07 6.33 -3.10
C ASN A 172 -50.67 6.96 -3.20
N PRO A 173 -50.25 7.45 -4.37
CA PRO A 173 -48.90 7.96 -4.60
C PRO A 173 -48.60 9.30 -3.89
N VAL A 174 -49.62 10.03 -3.42
CA VAL A 174 -49.50 11.34 -2.74
C VAL A 174 -49.59 11.20 -1.20
N SER A 175 -49.73 9.97 -0.69
CA SER A 175 -49.86 9.75 0.75
C SER A 175 -48.56 10.13 1.49
N PRO A 176 -48.63 10.88 2.61
CA PRO A 176 -47.46 11.21 3.42
C PRO A 176 -46.79 9.96 4.04
N ALA A 177 -47.53 8.85 4.15
CA ALA A 177 -46.99 7.57 4.63
C ALA A 177 -45.87 7.00 3.73
N LYS A 178 -45.82 7.43 2.45
CA LYS A 178 -44.71 7.11 1.54
C LYS A 178 -43.39 7.69 2.06
N ASP A 179 -43.44 8.91 2.55
CA ASP A 179 -42.25 9.65 2.99
C ASP A 179 -41.72 9.06 4.30
N ASP A 180 -42.62 8.66 5.22
CA ASP A 180 -42.25 7.91 6.42
C ASP A 180 -41.51 6.60 6.08
N LYS A 181 -42.01 5.83 5.11
CA LYS A 181 -41.35 4.59 4.69
C LYS A 181 -40.06 4.81 3.93
N THR A 182 -39.95 5.92 3.20
CA THR A 182 -38.71 6.33 2.54
C THR A 182 -37.64 6.72 3.57
N ALA A 183 -38.04 7.45 4.62
CA ALA A 183 -37.19 7.78 5.75
C ALA A 183 -36.72 6.51 6.51
N ASP A 184 -37.63 5.57 6.78
CA ASP A 184 -37.29 4.28 7.39
C ASP A 184 -36.22 3.53 6.57
N ILE A 185 -36.39 3.45 5.25
CA ILE A 185 -35.43 2.79 4.35
C ILE A 185 -34.08 3.52 4.39
N LEU A 186 -34.06 4.85 4.32
CA LEU A 186 -32.84 5.64 4.37
C LEU A 186 -32.08 5.41 5.68
N THR A 187 -32.78 5.39 6.81
CA THR A 187 -32.19 5.08 8.12
C THR A 187 -31.60 3.68 8.14
N LEU A 188 -32.32 2.66 7.66
CA LEU A 188 -31.84 1.28 7.64
C LEU A 188 -30.61 1.09 6.74
N VAL A 189 -30.62 1.67 5.52
CA VAL A 189 -29.49 1.59 4.57
C VAL A 189 -28.26 2.29 5.13
N THR A 190 -28.45 3.44 5.77
CA THR A 190 -27.36 4.21 6.38
C THR A 190 -26.71 3.45 7.54
N ASN A 191 -27.53 2.83 8.41
CA ASN A 191 -27.05 1.98 9.49
C ASN A 191 -26.31 0.74 8.97
N MET A 192 -26.81 0.13 7.89
CA MET A 192 -26.16 -0.99 7.23
C MET A 192 -24.79 -0.58 6.65
N HIS A 193 -24.70 0.61 6.05
CA HIS A 193 -23.45 1.16 5.54
C HIS A 193 -22.43 1.42 6.66
N ALA A 194 -22.89 1.97 7.80
CA ALA A 194 -22.05 2.17 8.98
C ALA A 194 -21.46 0.83 9.50
N LEU A 195 -22.30 -0.21 9.63
CA LEU A 195 -21.84 -1.55 10.03
C LEU A 195 -20.81 -2.16 9.06
N ILE A 196 -20.99 -1.97 7.75
CA ILE A 196 -20.04 -2.45 6.74
C ILE A 196 -18.70 -1.70 6.88
N ASN A 197 -18.75 -0.39 7.14
CA ASN A 197 -17.56 0.42 7.36
C ASN A 197 -16.79 -0.02 8.61
N GLU A 198 -17.48 -0.34 9.70
CA GLU A 198 -16.87 -0.91 10.91
C GLU A 198 -16.23 -2.28 10.66
N TYR A 199 -16.66 -3.02 9.62
CA TYR A 199 -16.07 -4.31 9.25
C TYR A 199 -14.79 -4.17 8.41
N ARG A 200 -14.49 -3.00 7.85
CA ARG A 200 -13.31 -2.77 6.99
C ARG A 200 -11.98 -3.14 7.65
N PRO A 201 -11.69 -2.80 8.92
CA PRO A 201 -10.44 -3.19 9.55
C PRO A 201 -10.29 -4.71 9.70
N HIS A 202 -11.39 -5.43 9.93
CA HIS A 202 -11.39 -6.88 9.95
C HIS A 202 -11.09 -7.46 8.56
N GLN A 203 -11.78 -6.96 7.52
CA GLN A 203 -11.54 -7.35 6.13
C GLN A 203 -10.07 -7.14 5.72
N ALA A 204 -9.47 -6.00 6.12
CA ALA A 204 -8.07 -5.69 5.81
C ALA A 204 -7.10 -6.69 6.46
N ARG A 205 -7.35 -7.09 7.72
CA ARG A 205 -6.55 -8.11 8.42
C ARG A 205 -6.65 -9.47 7.75
N GLU A 206 -7.85 -9.94 7.43
CA GLU A 206 -8.06 -11.21 6.73
C GLU A 206 -7.40 -11.20 5.34
N THR A 207 -7.51 -10.07 4.62
CA THR A 207 -6.84 -9.90 3.32
C THR A 207 -5.32 -9.96 3.45
N LEU A 208 -4.75 -9.36 4.50
CA LEU A 208 -3.32 -9.42 4.77
C LEU A 208 -2.87 -10.84 5.11
N ILE A 209 -3.62 -11.54 5.97
CA ILE A 209 -3.34 -12.93 6.33
C ILE A 209 -3.32 -13.81 5.09
N ALA A 210 -4.35 -13.73 4.24
CA ALA A 210 -4.42 -14.49 2.99
C ALA A 210 -3.22 -14.20 2.07
N LYS A 211 -2.80 -12.94 1.94
CA LYS A 211 -1.60 -12.57 1.17
C LYS A 211 -0.32 -13.15 1.78
N MET A 212 -0.19 -13.17 3.10
CA MET A 212 0.98 -13.73 3.77
C MET A 212 1.03 -15.26 3.63
N GLU A 213 -0.11 -15.93 3.72
CA GLU A 213 -0.22 -17.37 3.48
C GLU A 213 0.17 -17.73 2.04
N GLU A 214 -0.30 -16.94 1.05
CA GLU A 214 0.11 -17.08 -0.35
C GLU A 214 1.62 -16.92 -0.52
N GLN A 215 2.23 -15.91 0.11
CA GLN A 215 3.67 -15.70 0.07
C GLN A 215 4.46 -16.87 0.70
N VAL A 216 3.99 -17.40 1.82
CA VAL A 216 4.61 -18.56 2.48
C VAL A 216 4.52 -19.78 1.56
N GLN A 217 3.35 -20.01 0.95
CA GLN A 217 3.15 -21.13 0.04
C GLN A 217 4.04 -21.01 -1.21
N ARG A 218 4.17 -19.82 -1.78
CA ARG A 218 5.05 -19.55 -2.92
C ARG A 218 6.52 -19.83 -2.56
N LYS A 219 7.00 -19.29 -1.43
CA LYS A 219 8.37 -19.52 -0.94
C LYS A 219 8.65 -21.00 -0.68
N ARG A 220 7.69 -21.75 -0.13
CA ARG A 220 7.83 -23.21 0.05
C ARG A 220 7.96 -23.93 -1.29
N GLY A 221 7.13 -23.57 -2.28
CA GLY A 221 7.24 -24.12 -3.63
C GLY A 221 8.58 -23.81 -4.31
N GLU A 222 9.09 -22.59 -4.15
CA GLU A 222 10.42 -22.18 -4.63
C GLU A 222 11.54 -23.01 -3.98
N VAL A 223 11.51 -23.18 -2.65
CA VAL A 223 12.50 -24.01 -1.93
C VAL A 223 12.44 -25.46 -2.37
N GLU A 224 11.25 -26.01 -2.56
CA GLU A 224 11.08 -27.39 -3.03
C GLU A 224 11.57 -27.56 -4.47
N GLY A 225 11.36 -26.56 -5.33
CA GLY A 225 11.91 -26.49 -6.68
C GLY A 225 13.45 -26.47 -6.67
N VAL A 226 14.05 -25.61 -5.85
CA VAL A 226 15.52 -25.54 -5.67
C VAL A 226 16.06 -26.86 -5.13
N ARG A 227 15.36 -27.51 -4.19
CA ARG A 227 15.75 -28.82 -3.65
C ARG A 227 15.81 -29.88 -4.75
N LYS A 228 14.78 -29.96 -5.60
CA LYS A 228 14.72 -30.89 -6.74
C LYS A 228 15.85 -30.63 -7.75
N ILE A 229 16.12 -29.36 -8.07
CA ILE A 229 17.23 -29.00 -8.97
C ILE A 229 18.58 -29.37 -8.33
N SER A 230 18.77 -29.10 -7.04
CA SER A 230 20.00 -29.46 -6.31
C SER A 230 20.24 -30.97 -6.28
N GLU A 231 19.19 -31.77 -6.12
CA GLU A 231 19.27 -33.24 -6.21
C GLU A 231 19.70 -33.69 -7.61
N ARG A 232 19.09 -33.15 -8.68
CA ARG A 232 19.49 -33.43 -10.07
C ARG A 232 20.94 -33.03 -10.34
N VAL A 233 21.37 -31.86 -9.89
CA VAL A 233 22.76 -31.40 -10.06
C VAL A 233 23.74 -32.33 -9.31
N ARG A 234 23.41 -32.76 -8.08
CA ARG A 234 24.24 -33.73 -7.35
C ARG A 234 24.32 -35.09 -8.05
N GLU A 235 23.21 -35.58 -8.61
CA GLU A 235 23.19 -36.82 -9.39
C GLU A 235 24.10 -36.72 -10.62
N VAL A 236 24.00 -35.62 -11.36
CA VAL A 236 24.84 -35.35 -12.54
C VAL A 236 26.32 -35.24 -12.16
N LEU A 237 26.66 -34.50 -11.10
CA LEU A 237 28.04 -34.42 -10.59
C LEU A 237 28.58 -35.78 -10.15
N ARG A 238 27.73 -36.63 -9.57
CA ARG A 238 28.10 -38.01 -9.20
C ARG A 238 28.34 -38.88 -10.43
N GLY A 239 27.53 -38.72 -11.48
CA GLY A 239 27.74 -39.36 -12.78
C GLY A 239 29.09 -38.96 -13.39
N PHE A 240 29.43 -37.66 -13.37
CA PHE A 240 30.73 -37.19 -13.81
C PHE A 240 31.90 -37.69 -12.95
N GLY A 241 31.74 -37.77 -11.63
CA GLY A 241 32.75 -38.33 -10.73
C GLY A 241 32.98 -39.83 -10.93
N ALA A 242 31.99 -40.56 -11.45
CA ALA A 242 32.12 -41.98 -11.80
C ALA A 242 32.74 -42.20 -13.19
N GLU A 243 32.56 -41.27 -14.13
CA GLU A 243 33.19 -41.28 -15.46
C GLU A 243 34.58 -40.62 -15.50
N ALA A 244 34.92 -39.81 -14.50
CA ALA A 244 36.29 -39.32 -14.33
C ALA A 244 37.21 -40.51 -14.01
N PRO A 245 38.23 -40.79 -14.84
CA PRO A 245 39.15 -41.89 -14.56
C PRO A 245 39.82 -41.57 -13.22
N GLY A 246 39.65 -42.48 -12.27
CA GLY A 246 40.20 -42.32 -10.92
C GLY A 246 41.68 -41.96 -10.99
N GLU A 247 42.06 -40.93 -10.24
CA GLU A 247 43.44 -40.77 -9.77
C GLU A 247 43.75 -41.88 -8.75
N GLU A 248 43.72 -43.14 -9.19
CA GLU A 248 44.35 -44.23 -8.48
C GLU A 248 45.69 -44.53 -9.16
N GLY A 249 46.77 -44.28 -8.43
CA GLY A 249 48.08 -44.86 -8.71
C GLY A 249 49.14 -43.88 -9.19
N GLY A 250 49.73 -43.15 -8.24
CA GLY A 250 51.12 -42.74 -8.38
C GLY A 250 52.00 -43.97 -8.56
N LYS A 251 52.39 -44.29 -9.81
CA LYS A 251 53.50 -45.19 -10.11
C LYS A 251 54.40 -44.58 -11.19
N GLN A 252 55.61 -44.35 -10.74
CA GLN A 252 56.86 -44.11 -11.47
C GLN A 252 56.97 -45.01 -12.72
N GLY A 253 57.41 -44.43 -13.85
CA GLY A 253 57.76 -45.20 -15.05
C GLY A 253 58.03 -44.35 -16.28
N GLU A 254 59.28 -43.92 -16.41
CA GLU A 254 60.10 -43.86 -17.64
C GLU A 254 59.56 -43.31 -18.98
N ARG A 255 60.39 -42.43 -19.57
CA ARG A 255 60.33 -41.97 -20.96
C ARG A 255 60.42 -43.17 -21.92
N ASP A 256 59.54 -43.21 -22.92
CA ASP A 256 60.01 -43.40 -24.31
C ASP A 256 59.01 -42.87 -25.35
N GLY A 257 59.54 -42.43 -26.48
CA GLY A 257 58.81 -41.75 -27.54
C GLY A 257 57.97 -42.69 -28.42
N LYS A 258 56.67 -42.40 -28.54
CA LYS A 258 55.88 -42.75 -29.73
C LYS A 258 54.63 -41.87 -29.89
N SER A 259 54.55 -41.22 -31.05
CA SER A 259 53.35 -40.94 -31.85
C SER A 259 52.42 -39.79 -31.44
N GLU A 260 52.49 -38.70 -32.21
CA GLU A 260 51.47 -37.63 -32.30
C GLU A 260 50.04 -38.14 -32.56
N VAL A 261 49.89 -39.35 -33.12
CA VAL A 261 48.61 -40.03 -33.35
C VAL A 261 47.88 -40.40 -32.05
N GLY A 262 48.60 -40.69 -30.96
CA GLY A 262 48.01 -40.98 -29.65
C GLY A 262 47.50 -39.73 -28.94
N ARG A 263 48.21 -38.60 -29.09
CA ARG A 263 47.79 -37.29 -28.57
C ARG A 263 46.55 -36.76 -29.26
N ALA A 264 46.45 -36.89 -30.59
CA ALA A 264 45.24 -36.54 -31.32
C ALA A 264 44.03 -37.39 -30.87
N SER A 265 44.23 -38.69 -30.61
CA SER A 265 43.16 -39.57 -30.12
C SER A 265 42.72 -39.22 -28.69
N GLU A 266 43.64 -38.85 -27.79
CA GLU A 266 43.29 -38.39 -26.45
C GLU A 266 42.63 -37.01 -26.45
N GLU A 267 43.12 -36.08 -27.28
CA GLU A 267 42.50 -34.76 -27.46
C GLU A 267 41.10 -34.88 -28.07
N ASP A 268 40.88 -35.78 -29.01
CA ASP A 268 39.55 -36.03 -29.59
C ASP A 268 38.61 -36.69 -28.59
N LYS A 269 39.10 -37.59 -27.74
CA LYS A 269 38.31 -38.14 -26.62
C LYS A 269 37.96 -37.06 -25.59
N ARG A 270 38.89 -36.16 -25.26
CA ARG A 270 38.65 -35.00 -24.40
C ARG A 270 37.65 -34.02 -25.02
N ARG A 271 37.77 -33.74 -26.31
CA ARG A 271 36.84 -32.88 -27.06
C ARG A 271 35.45 -33.52 -27.17
N MET A 272 35.35 -34.83 -27.36
CA MET A 272 34.06 -35.53 -27.33
C MET A 272 33.45 -35.53 -25.93
N GLY A 273 34.25 -35.72 -24.87
CA GLY A 273 33.80 -35.59 -23.49
C GLY A 273 33.29 -34.17 -23.19
N GLN A 274 34.03 -33.14 -23.60
CA GLN A 274 33.59 -31.75 -23.49
C GLN A 274 32.31 -31.48 -24.29
N ARG A 275 32.19 -31.97 -25.54
CA ARG A 275 30.97 -31.78 -26.35
C ARG A 275 29.75 -32.50 -25.76
N ARG A 276 29.93 -33.66 -25.13
CA ARG A 276 28.86 -34.34 -24.38
C ARG A 276 28.48 -33.55 -23.13
N MET A 277 29.46 -33.00 -22.42
CA MET A 277 29.25 -32.14 -21.25
C MET A 277 28.47 -30.86 -21.61
N TRP A 278 28.81 -30.23 -22.73
CA TRP A 278 28.10 -29.05 -23.23
C TRP A 278 26.66 -29.38 -23.64
N ARG A 279 26.41 -30.54 -24.29
CA ARG A 279 25.04 -30.97 -24.61
C ARG A 279 24.20 -31.30 -23.37
N ALA A 280 24.80 -31.97 -22.39
CA ALA A 280 24.12 -32.30 -21.13
C ALA A 280 23.79 -31.04 -20.31
N MET A 281 24.64 -30.00 -20.36
CA MET A 281 24.33 -28.69 -19.77
C MET A 281 23.19 -27.97 -20.49
N ASP A 282 23.17 -28.03 -21.83
CA ASP A 282 22.14 -27.37 -22.66
C ASP A 282 20.75 -28.00 -22.47
N GLU A 283 20.69 -29.33 -22.30
CA GLU A 283 19.46 -30.07 -22.00
C GLU A 283 18.94 -29.85 -20.56
N LEU A 284 19.78 -29.31 -19.67
CA LEU A 284 19.45 -29.06 -18.25
C LEU A 284 19.07 -27.60 -17.96
N LEU A 285 19.49 -26.67 -18.82
CA LEU A 285 19.27 -25.22 -18.70
C LEU A 285 18.20 -24.70 -19.67
N GLY A 286 17.83 -25.46 -20.71
CA GLY A 286 16.64 -25.25 -21.53
C GLY A 286 15.38 -25.81 -20.90
#